data_AF-A0A9P7TUJ6-F1
#
_entry.id   AF-A0A9P7TUJ6-F1
#
_cell.length_a   1.000
_cell.length_b   1.000
_cell.length_c   1.000
_cell.angle_alpha   90.00
_cell.angle_beta   90.00
_cell.angle_gamma   90.00
#
_symmetry.space_group_name_H-M   'P 1'
#
loop_
_entity.id
_entity.type
_entity.pdbx_description
1 polymer ?
#
loop_
_entity_poly.entity_id
_entity_poly.type
_entity_poly.pdbx_seq_one_letter_code
_entity_poly.pdbx_strand_id
1 'polypeptide(L)' 'MTNTFEGSLIRLFRRLEELLRQMGQAAKVMGNDDLTKKFEESLSKIRRDLVAAQSLYL' A
#
# COMPACT_ATOMS: atom_id res chain seq x y z
N MET A 1 18.84 10.30 -2.41
CA MET A 1 18.07 9.76 -1.26
C MET A 1 17.73 10.91 -0.34
N THR A 2 16.52 10.91 0.22
CA THR A 2 15.87 12.04 0.90
C THR A 2 16.31 12.16 2.37
N ASN A 3 16.30 13.37 2.94
CA ASN A 3 16.53 13.65 4.36
C ASN A 3 15.30 13.31 5.25
N THR A 4 14.54 12.27 4.90
CA THR A 4 13.30 11.91 5.62
C THR A 4 13.59 10.77 6.59
N PHE A 5 13.12 10.88 7.83
CA PHE A 5 13.24 9.83 8.84
C PHE A 5 12.61 8.50 8.39
N GLU A 6 13.26 7.39 8.72
CA GLU A 6 12.88 6.02 8.35
C GLU A 6 11.49 5.67 8.91
N GLY A 7 11.21 6.06 10.16
CA GLY A 7 9.90 5.87 10.77
C GLY A 7 8.78 6.64 10.06
N SER A 8 9.10 7.81 9.47
CA SER A 8 8.15 8.57 8.65
C SER A 8 7.91 7.90 7.30
N LEU A 9 8.94 7.30 6.70
CA LEU A 9 8.80 6.49 5.49
C LEU A 9 7.91 5.28 5.72
N ILE A 10 8.13 4.51 6.79
CA ILE A 10 7.30 3.34 7.12
C ILE A 10 5.83 3.73 7.31
N ARG A 11 5.55 4.82 8.04
CA ARG A 11 4.18 5.33 8.20
C ARG A 11 3.57 5.75 6.86
N LEU A 12 4.34 6.40 5.99
CA LEU A 12 3.88 6.82 4.67
C LEU A 12 3.58 5.62 3.76
N PHE A 13 4.40 4.57 3.81
CA PHE A 13 4.13 3.32 3.09
C PHE A 13 2.85 2.63 3.57
N ARG A 14 2.59 2.60 4.89
CA ARG A 14 1.32 2.06 5.42
C ARG A 14 0.11 2.87 4.95
N ARG A 15 0.22 4.21 4.91
CA ARG A 15 -0.83 5.08 4.34
C ARG A 15 -1.02 4.87 2.84
N LEU A 16 0.07 4.63 2.11
CA LEU A 16 0.03 4.34 0.68
C LEU A 16 -0.65 2.99 0.41
N GLU A 17 -0.41 1.97 1.24
CA GLU A 17 -1.09 0.67 1.16
C GLU A 17 -2.61 0.82 1.30
N GLU A 18 -3.06 1.54 2.33
CA GLU A 18 -4.48 1.86 2.56
C GLU A 18 -5.08 2.57 1.34
N LEU A 19 -4.40 3.57 0.78
CA LEU A 19 -4.85 4.31 -0.40
C LEU A 19 -5.00 3.38 -1.61
N LEU A 20 -4.02 2.52 -1.88
CA LEU A 20 -4.08 1.60 -3.02
C LEU A 20 -5.22 0.59 -2.89
N ARG A 21 -5.52 0.14 -1.67
CA ARG A 21 -6.66 -0.73 -1.40
C ARG A 21 -7.99 -0.02 -1.71
N GLN A 22 -8.14 1.23 -1.29
CA GLN A 22 -9.32 2.05 -1.58
C GLN A 22 -9.46 2.31 -3.09
N MET A 23 -8.35 2.60 -3.78
CA MET A 23 -8.34 2.80 -5.23
C MET A 23 -8.70 1.53 -6.00
N GLY A 24 -8.26 0.36 -5.55
CA GLY A 24 -8.67 -0.93 -6.12
C GLY A 24 -10.19 -1.17 -6.00
N GLN A 25 -10.77 -0.84 -4.84
CA GLN A 25 -12.23 -0.90 -4.66
C GLN A 25 -12.96 0.10 -5.55
N ALA A 26 -12.46 1.33 -5.67
CA ALA A 26 -13.03 2.35 -6.56
C ALA A 26 -12.96 1.92 -8.03
N ALA A 27 -11.85 1.33 -8.47
CA ALA A 27 -11.69 0.77 -9.82
C ALA A 27 -12.69 -0.36 -10.10
N LYS A 28 -12.94 -1.22 -9.11
CA LYS A 28 -13.95 -2.29 -9.19
C LYS A 28 -15.36 -1.72 -9.34
N VAL A 29 -15.72 -0.69 -8.57
CA VAL A 29 -17.03 -0.01 -8.68
C VAL A 29 -17.18 0.68 -10.04
N MET A 30 -16.09 1.20 -10.59
CA MET A 30 -16.06 1.79 -11.93
C MET A 30 -16.22 0.76 -13.06
N GLY A 31 -16.05 -0.54 -12.78
CA GLY A 31 -16.09 -1.61 -13.77
C GLY A 31 -14.81 -1.73 -14.62
N ASN A 32 -13.69 -1.22 -14.13
CA ASN A 32 -12.40 -1.31 -14.83
C ASN A 32 -11.52 -2.41 -14.23
N ASP A 33 -11.56 -3.58 -14.84
CA ASP A 33 -10.84 -4.78 -14.37
C ASP A 33 -9.32 -4.64 -14.50
N ASP A 34 -8.82 -3.99 -15.54
CA ASP A 34 -7.38 -3.78 -15.73
C ASP A 34 -6.81 -2.86 -14.65
N LEU A 35 -7.56 -1.81 -14.29
CA LEU A 35 -7.17 -0.88 -13.24
C LEU A 35 -7.23 -1.55 -11.86
N THR A 36 -8.22 -2.42 -11.63
CA THR A 36 -8.34 -3.23 -10.41
C THR A 36 -7.12 -4.15 -10.26
N LYS A 37 -6.79 -4.93 -11.29
CA LYS A 37 -5.61 -5.82 -11.29
C LYS A 37 -4.32 -5.03 -11.06
N LYS A 38 -4.17 -3.87 -11.71
CA LYS A 38 -2.99 -3.01 -11.56
C LYS A 38 -2.82 -2.53 -10.12
N PHE A 39 -3.90 -2.17 -9.43
CA PHE A 39 -3.83 -1.78 -8.02
C PHE A 39 -3.52 -2.97 -7.10
N GLU A 40 -4.10 -4.15 -7.37
CA GLU A 40 -3.81 -5.38 -6.62
C GLU A 40 -2.34 -5.82 -6.76
N GLU A 41 -1.80 -5.80 -7.98
CA GLU A 41 -0.38 -6.07 -8.24
C GLU A 41 0.53 -5.06 -7.53
N SER A 42 0.17 -3.76 -7.58
CA SER A 42 0.94 -2.70 -6.91
C SER A 42 0.94 -2.89 -5.40
N LEU A 43 -0.18 -3.30 -4.81
CA LEU A 43 -0.31 -3.61 -3.39
C LEU A 43 0.63 -4.76 -2.99
N SER A 44 0.70 -5.81 -3.80
CA SER A 44 1.59 -6.97 -3.57
C SER A 44 3.08 -6.60 -3.59
N LYS A 45 3.46 -5.58 -4.37
CA LYS A 45 4.85 -5.11 -4.50
C LYS A 45 5.27 -4.26 -3.30
N ILE A 46 4.34 -3.57 -2.65
CA ILE A 46 4.60 -2.65 -1.54
C ILE A 46 4.59 -3.37 -0.18
N ARG A 47 3.78 -4.41 0.00
CA ARG A 47 3.77 -5.22 1.23
C ARG A 47 4.99 -6.15 1.29
N ARG A 48 6.15 -5.61 1.66
CA ARG A 48 7.40 -6.37 1.82
C ARG A 48 8.16 -5.98 3.08
N ASP A 49 8.88 -6.94 3.65
CA ASP A 49 9.86 -6.79 4.72
C ASP A 49 9.37 -5.94 5.90
N LEU A 50 10.11 -4.86 6.21
CA LEU A 50 9.88 -3.99 7.36
C LEU A 50 8.53 -3.26 7.34
N VAL A 51 7.94 -3.04 6.16
CA VAL A 51 6.62 -2.38 6.04
C VAL A 51 5.51 -3.32 6.52
N ALA A 52 5.69 -4.64 6.32
CA ALA A 52 4.74 -5.69 6.71
C ALA A 52 4.94 -6.21 8.14
N ALA A 53 5.93 -5.71 8.89
CA ALA A 53 6.16 -6.09 10.27
C ALA A 53 4.97 -5.66 11.16
N GLN A 54 4.45 -6.61 11.94
CA GLN A 54 3.35 -6.38 12.89
C GLN A 54 3.85 -5.71 14.19
N SER A 55 2.91 -5.16 14.96
CA SER A 55 3.19 -4.67 16.32
C SER A 55 3.74 -5.81 17.18
N LEU A 56 4.63 -5.50 18.12
CA LEU A 56 5.12 -6.47 19.11
C LEU A 56 4.10 -6.73 20.23
N TYR A 57 3.05 -5.91 20.35
CA TYR A 57 1.96 -6.09 21.30
C TYR A 57 0.78 -6.80 20.60
N LEU A 58 0.94 -8.10 20.33
CA LEU A 58 -0.16 -8.96 19.86
C LEU A 58 -1.13 -9.28 20.99
#